data_AF-A0A380CT66-F1
#
_entry.id   AF-A0A380CT66-F1
#
_cell.length_a   1.000
_cell.length_b   1.000
_cell.length_c   1.000
_cell.angle_alpha   90.00
_cell.angle_beta   90.00
_cell.angle_gamma   90.00
#
_symmetry.space_group_name_H-M   'P 1'
#
loop_
_entity.id
_entity.type
_entity.pdbx_description
1 polymer ?
#
loop_
_entity_poly.entity_id
_entity_poly.type
_entity_poly.pdbx_seq_one_letter_code
_entity_poly.pdbx_strand_id
1 'polypeptide(L)'
;MYNFTKPHIFKKEILIASSFAFAFLAWGHSASAQTVVKSSAAGKGVYEAVVNEQDGFIYVTSAGSRTQPGGAIYKIHPESLAITDSILMKENPPFGLGINHKTQMLYTTNTRTHSVSAVDIKTGKVIATFNNGKDKSHTREVLVDEDNNLIYISDVGDPSSIWVIDGKTNTYLHSIENTGKTTTGMVLNDRKDKMYITNMGTNEVAVIDLKSHKVEKSFPSGGESPVNLVADGNHIFVANQKSGTITVLDAASGQVLKSIPTGDGAIGISYDKKSNRIYSANRQTGTTTVIDAANYAVLADLPTGSHPNNVKVSPQTGAAYVINKAKGGRPVEGQPTPPADTNGDTITLIR
;
A
#
# COMPACT_ATOMS: atom_id res chain seq x y z
N MET A 1 -28.12 55.73 61.46
CA MET A 1 -29.35 55.45 60.70
C MET A 1 -29.30 56.27 59.41
N TYR A 2 -29.49 55.60 58.26
CA TYR A 2 -29.83 56.09 56.91
C TYR A 2 -29.19 57.36 56.28
N ASN A 3 -28.53 57.10 55.15
CA ASN A 3 -28.46 57.82 53.86
C ASN A 3 -28.29 59.35 53.78
N PHE A 4 -27.34 59.81 52.97
CA PHE A 4 -27.52 60.22 51.55
C PHE A 4 -26.29 61.00 51.04
N THR A 5 -25.80 60.70 49.83
CA THR A 5 -25.18 61.59 48.81
C THR A 5 -24.47 60.70 47.78
N LYS A 6 -24.49 60.87 46.45
CA LYS A 6 -24.95 61.84 45.44
C LYS A 6 -24.96 61.08 44.08
N PRO A 7 -25.69 61.51 43.04
CA PRO A 7 -25.61 60.90 41.72
C PRO A 7 -24.45 61.48 40.90
N HIS A 8 -23.67 60.62 40.22
CA HIS A 8 -22.70 61.01 39.21
C HIS A 8 -23.19 60.67 37.80
N ILE A 9 -23.07 61.69 36.94
CA ILE A 9 -23.44 61.75 35.53
C ILE A 9 -22.53 60.82 34.72
N PHE A 10 -23.11 59.84 34.00
CA PHE A 10 -22.40 59.05 33.00
C PHE A 10 -22.27 59.84 31.69
N LYS A 11 -21.02 60.16 31.31
CA LYS A 11 -20.67 60.58 29.94
C LYS A 11 -20.70 59.35 29.03
N LYS A 12 -21.43 59.43 27.91
CA LYS A 12 -21.34 58.46 26.81
C LYS A 12 -20.03 58.67 26.06
N GLU A 13 -19.12 57.70 26.12
CA GLU A 13 -18.00 57.60 25.19
C GLU A 13 -18.44 56.82 23.95
N ILE A 14 -18.23 57.42 22.79
CA ILE A 14 -18.45 56.82 21.47
C ILE A 14 -17.21 56.00 21.15
N LEU A 15 -17.31 54.66 21.20
CA LEU A 15 -16.28 53.78 20.67
C LEU A 15 -16.33 53.79 19.14
N ILE A 16 -15.30 54.34 18.51
CA ILE A 16 -15.00 54.12 17.09
C ILE A 16 -14.30 52.75 17.01
N ALA A 17 -15.01 51.73 16.54
CA ALA A 17 -14.45 50.43 16.25
C ALA A 17 -13.67 50.49 14.92
N SER A 18 -12.35 50.48 14.99
CA SER A 18 -11.47 50.34 13.83
C SER A 18 -11.47 48.88 13.40
N SER A 19 -12.18 48.56 12.32
CA SER A 19 -12.16 47.24 11.71
C SER A 19 -10.80 46.99 11.05
N PHE A 20 -9.90 46.28 11.74
CA PHE A 20 -8.72 45.69 11.10
C PHE A 20 -9.17 44.46 10.31
N ALA A 21 -9.34 44.63 9.00
CA ALA A 21 -9.44 43.50 8.08
C ALA A 21 -8.07 42.83 7.98
N PHE A 22 -7.87 41.72 8.70
CA PHE A 22 -6.78 40.81 8.43
C PHE A 22 -7.08 40.10 7.10
N ALA A 23 -6.47 40.61 6.03
CA ALA A 23 -6.34 39.85 4.79
C ALA A 23 -5.43 38.65 5.09
N PHE A 24 -6.02 37.47 5.29
CA PHE A 24 -5.28 36.22 5.17
C PHE A 24 -4.85 36.11 3.71
N LEU A 25 -3.60 36.48 3.43
CA LEU A 25 -2.88 36.00 2.27
C LEU A 25 -2.73 34.49 2.46
N ALA A 26 -3.71 33.74 1.96
CA ALA A 26 -3.55 32.33 1.71
C ALA A 26 -2.43 32.22 0.66
N TRP A 27 -1.21 31.94 1.11
CA TRP A 27 -0.24 31.28 0.25
C TRP A 27 -0.81 29.90 -0.08
N GLY A 28 -1.67 29.88 -1.10
CA GLY A 28 -1.93 28.66 -1.83
C GLY A 28 -0.57 28.20 -2.34
N HIS A 29 0.01 27.22 -1.66
CA HIS A 29 0.91 26.33 -2.35
C HIS A 29 0.04 25.69 -3.43
N SER A 30 0.10 26.24 -4.65
CA SER A 30 -0.33 25.51 -5.83
C SER A 30 0.56 24.28 -5.84
N ALA A 31 0.07 23.20 -5.24
CA ALA A 31 0.74 21.93 -5.30
C ALA A 31 0.84 21.62 -6.79
N SER A 32 2.06 21.55 -7.33
CA SER A 32 2.26 21.18 -8.73
C SER A 32 1.45 19.93 -9.02
N ALA A 33 0.68 19.98 -10.11
CA ALA A 33 -0.10 18.85 -10.57
C ALA A 33 0.85 17.67 -10.78
N GLN A 34 0.53 16.53 -10.17
CA GLN A 34 1.32 15.31 -10.32
C GLN A 34 1.19 14.82 -11.76
N THR A 35 2.30 14.44 -12.36
CA THR A 35 2.38 13.99 -13.75
C THR A 35 3.18 12.71 -13.88
N VAL A 36 2.91 11.94 -14.92
CA VAL A 36 3.77 10.81 -15.30
C VAL A 36 5.04 11.37 -15.91
N VAL A 37 6.17 11.13 -15.25
CA VAL A 37 7.48 11.61 -15.69
C VAL A 37 8.10 10.64 -16.69
N LYS A 38 8.07 9.34 -16.37
CA LYS A 38 8.74 8.30 -17.16
C LYS A 38 8.14 6.93 -16.87
N SER A 39 8.14 6.06 -17.88
CA SER A 39 7.90 4.62 -17.72
C SER A 39 9.05 3.84 -18.36
N SER A 40 9.41 2.68 -17.79
CA SER A 40 10.48 1.82 -18.30
C SER A 40 10.22 0.37 -17.93
N ALA A 41 10.81 -0.57 -18.67
CA ALA A 41 10.69 -1.99 -18.39
C ALA A 41 11.24 -2.34 -16.99
N ALA A 42 10.54 -3.20 -16.25
CA ALA A 42 10.86 -3.55 -14.87
C ALA A 42 11.07 -5.06 -14.65
N GLY A 43 11.14 -5.85 -15.72
CA GLY A 43 11.22 -7.32 -15.67
C GLY A 43 10.13 -7.97 -16.52
N LYS A 44 9.85 -9.25 -16.29
CA LYS A 44 8.73 -9.96 -16.93
C LYS A 44 7.89 -10.65 -15.87
N GLY A 45 6.58 -10.40 -15.89
CA GLY A 45 5.68 -10.89 -14.83
C GLY A 45 5.96 -10.23 -13.50
N VAL A 46 5.98 -8.89 -13.48
CA VAL A 46 6.21 -8.08 -12.28
C VAL A 46 5.01 -8.10 -11.33
N TYR A 47 5.23 -7.88 -10.03
CA TYR A 47 4.18 -7.85 -9.02
C TYR A 47 4.30 -6.64 -8.08
N GLU A 48 4.93 -6.81 -6.93
CA GLU A 48 5.07 -5.78 -5.91
C GLU A 48 6.47 -5.18 -5.90
N ALA A 49 6.54 -3.96 -5.39
CA ALA A 49 7.76 -3.25 -5.18
C ALA A 49 7.86 -2.70 -3.75
N VAL A 50 9.09 -2.34 -3.37
CA VAL A 50 9.42 -1.55 -2.18
C VAL A 50 10.48 -0.52 -2.56
N VAL A 51 10.46 0.65 -1.91
CA VAL A 51 11.52 1.66 -2.02
C VAL A 51 12.43 1.46 -0.82
N ASN A 52 13.74 1.29 -1.03
CA ASN A 52 14.69 1.26 0.08
C ASN A 52 15.02 2.68 0.52
N GLU A 53 14.59 3.06 1.72
CA GLU A 53 14.80 4.40 2.26
C GLU A 53 16.28 4.77 2.49
N GLN A 54 17.19 3.80 2.57
CA GLN A 54 18.62 4.08 2.77
C GLN A 54 19.32 4.61 1.51
N ASP A 55 18.97 4.10 0.33
CA ASP A 55 19.63 4.45 -0.94
C ASP A 55 18.67 4.95 -2.03
N GLY A 56 17.36 4.95 -1.77
CA GLY A 56 16.31 5.38 -2.68
C GLY A 56 16.01 4.41 -3.83
N PHE A 57 16.70 3.28 -3.94
CA PHE A 57 16.45 2.32 -5.01
C PHE A 57 15.12 1.59 -4.82
N ILE A 58 14.50 1.22 -5.94
CA ILE A 58 13.28 0.42 -5.95
C ILE A 58 13.65 -1.04 -6.17
N TYR A 59 13.11 -1.93 -5.35
CA TYR A 59 13.20 -3.36 -5.55
C TYR A 59 11.86 -3.86 -6.08
N VAL A 60 11.85 -4.53 -7.23
CA VAL A 60 10.65 -5.02 -7.90
C VAL A 60 10.71 -6.53 -8.06
N THR A 61 9.68 -7.22 -7.58
CA THR A 61 9.53 -8.67 -7.79
C THR A 61 9.10 -8.98 -9.21
N SER A 62 9.71 -10.02 -9.78
CA SER A 62 9.42 -10.54 -11.11
C SER A 62 9.36 -12.06 -11.04
N ALA A 63 8.14 -12.61 -11.14
CA ALA A 63 7.89 -14.04 -11.04
C ALA A 63 8.22 -14.82 -12.33
N GLY A 64 8.68 -14.12 -13.38
CA GLY A 64 8.97 -14.72 -14.68
C GLY A 64 7.74 -15.32 -15.35
N SER A 65 7.98 -16.24 -16.30
CA SER A 65 6.91 -16.96 -16.99
C SER A 65 6.33 -18.08 -16.12
N ARG A 66 5.12 -18.54 -16.45
CA ARG A 66 4.57 -19.78 -15.89
C ARG A 66 5.21 -21.03 -16.48
N THR A 67 5.75 -20.94 -17.70
CA THR A 67 6.38 -22.07 -18.42
C THR A 67 7.87 -22.21 -18.14
N GLN A 68 8.48 -21.19 -17.53
CA GLN A 68 9.87 -21.17 -17.11
C GLN A 68 9.90 -20.64 -15.67
N PRO A 69 9.70 -21.51 -14.66
CA PRO A 69 9.87 -21.13 -13.27
C PRO A 69 11.31 -20.65 -13.05
N GLY A 70 11.46 -19.67 -12.17
CA GLY A 70 12.61 -18.77 -12.19
C GLY A 70 12.11 -17.34 -12.14
N GLY A 71 12.66 -16.56 -11.22
CA GLY A 71 12.28 -15.17 -11.02
C GLY A 71 13.42 -14.39 -10.41
N ALA A 72 13.26 -13.08 -10.34
CA ALA A 72 14.24 -12.20 -9.75
C ALA A 72 13.56 -11.08 -8.96
N ILE A 73 14.32 -10.50 -8.04
CA ILE A 73 14.05 -9.17 -7.52
C ILE A 73 15.01 -8.22 -8.23
N TYR A 74 14.47 -7.31 -9.04
CA TYR A 74 15.27 -6.32 -9.75
C TYR A 74 15.50 -5.09 -8.89
N LYS A 75 16.75 -4.63 -8.81
CA LYS A 75 17.10 -3.32 -8.24
C LYS A 75 17.03 -2.28 -9.35
N ILE A 76 16.21 -1.24 -9.16
CA ILE A 76 15.90 -0.22 -10.16
C ILE A 76 16.30 1.16 -9.64
N HIS A 77 17.04 1.91 -10.45
CA HIS A 77 17.45 3.28 -10.13
C HIS A 77 16.24 4.24 -10.13
N PRO A 78 16.07 5.10 -9.10
CA PRO A 78 14.84 5.87 -8.88
C PRO A 78 14.54 6.94 -9.94
N GLU A 79 15.57 7.53 -10.54
CA GLU A 79 15.41 8.55 -11.60
C GLU A 79 15.35 7.95 -13.01
N SER A 80 16.37 7.19 -13.39
CA SER A 80 16.49 6.64 -14.74
C SER A 80 15.52 5.49 -15.01
N LEU A 81 15.00 4.84 -13.95
CA LEU A 81 14.22 3.60 -13.98
C LEU A 81 14.96 2.43 -14.65
N ALA A 82 16.29 2.51 -14.74
CA ALA A 82 17.11 1.42 -15.25
C ALA A 82 17.24 0.31 -14.21
N ILE A 83 17.14 -0.94 -14.65
CA ILE A 83 17.54 -2.11 -13.85
C ILE A 83 19.07 -2.05 -13.72
N THR A 84 19.56 -1.97 -12.48
CA THR A 84 20.99 -1.89 -12.18
C THR A 84 21.57 -3.18 -11.64
N ASP A 85 20.72 -4.03 -11.04
CA ASP A 85 21.10 -5.32 -10.50
C ASP A 85 19.88 -6.24 -10.39
N SER A 86 20.11 -7.53 -10.12
CA SER A 86 19.05 -8.51 -9.91
C SER A 86 19.47 -9.59 -8.91
N ILE A 87 18.55 -9.95 -8.02
CA ILE A 87 18.70 -11.09 -7.11
C ILE A 87 17.89 -12.26 -7.65
N LEU A 88 18.58 -13.32 -8.08
CA LEU A 88 17.92 -14.50 -8.64
C LEU A 88 17.27 -15.33 -7.53
N MET A 89 15.97 -15.59 -7.68
CA MET A 89 15.17 -16.32 -6.68
C MET A 89 15.08 -17.83 -6.96
N LYS A 90 15.74 -18.30 -8.03
CA LYS A 90 15.82 -19.72 -8.43
C LYS A 90 14.42 -20.34 -8.50
N GLU A 91 14.23 -21.46 -7.82
CA GLU A 91 12.98 -22.24 -7.80
C GLU A 91 11.81 -21.55 -7.09
N ASN A 92 12.03 -20.38 -6.47
CA ASN A 92 11.02 -19.68 -5.67
C ASN A 92 10.65 -18.33 -6.31
N PRO A 93 9.82 -18.28 -7.37
CA PRO A 93 9.43 -17.03 -8.01
C PRO A 93 8.78 -16.05 -7.02
N PRO A 94 9.25 -14.80 -6.93
CA PRO A 94 8.79 -13.82 -5.95
C PRO A 94 7.50 -13.09 -6.42
N PHE A 95 6.63 -12.72 -5.48
CA PHE A 95 5.34 -12.05 -5.74
C PHE A 95 5.13 -10.82 -4.85
N GLY A 96 4.76 -11.04 -3.58
CA GLY A 96 4.61 -9.98 -2.60
C GLY A 96 5.95 -9.60 -2.02
N LEU A 97 6.14 -8.33 -1.65
CA LEU A 97 7.45 -7.84 -1.21
C LEU A 97 7.33 -6.87 -0.03
N GLY A 98 8.10 -7.15 1.01
CA GLY A 98 8.33 -6.25 2.14
C GLY A 98 9.83 -6.04 2.37
N ILE A 99 10.16 -4.93 3.01
CA ILE A 99 11.53 -4.56 3.38
C ILE A 99 11.58 -4.23 4.87
N ASN A 100 12.64 -4.68 5.53
CA ASN A 100 13.07 -4.12 6.80
C ASN A 100 14.28 -3.22 6.53
N HIS A 101 14.07 -1.92 6.56
CA HIS A 101 15.08 -0.89 6.32
C HIS A 101 16.18 -0.91 7.38
N LYS A 102 15.89 -1.30 8.62
CA LYS A 102 16.91 -1.33 9.69
C LYS A 102 17.89 -2.48 9.48
N THR A 103 17.38 -3.66 9.14
CA THR A 103 18.22 -4.85 8.92
C THR A 103 18.71 -4.97 7.48
N GLN A 104 18.15 -4.19 6.55
CA GLN A 104 18.39 -4.29 5.10
C GLN A 104 18.07 -5.68 4.55
N MET A 105 16.92 -6.20 4.98
CA MET A 105 16.37 -7.48 4.57
C MET A 105 15.13 -7.29 3.72
N LEU A 106 15.04 -8.01 2.61
CA LEU A 106 13.79 -8.18 1.87
C LEU A 106 13.12 -9.49 2.28
N TYR A 107 11.79 -9.47 2.35
CA TYR A 107 10.97 -10.66 2.52
C TYR A 107 10.00 -10.74 1.35
N THR A 108 9.97 -11.89 0.68
CA THR A 108 9.10 -12.10 -0.48
C THR A 108 8.25 -13.33 -0.34
N THR A 109 6.97 -13.23 -0.70
CA THR A 109 6.11 -14.41 -0.86
C THR A 109 6.48 -15.14 -2.15
N ASN A 110 6.48 -16.47 -2.08
CA ASN A 110 6.68 -17.35 -3.22
C ASN A 110 5.36 -18.10 -3.45
N THR A 111 4.33 -17.38 -3.91
CA THR A 111 2.95 -17.87 -3.98
C THR A 111 2.80 -19.22 -4.71
N ARG A 112 3.64 -19.48 -5.72
CA ARG A 112 3.62 -20.74 -6.50
C ARG A 112 4.26 -21.93 -5.79
N THR A 113 5.10 -21.69 -4.78
CA THR A 113 5.85 -22.73 -4.05
C THR A 113 5.49 -22.75 -2.57
N HIS A 114 4.39 -22.11 -2.18
CA HIS A 114 3.83 -22.20 -0.82
C HIS A 114 4.83 -21.79 0.28
N SER A 115 5.70 -20.83 -0.02
CA SER A 115 6.82 -20.45 0.85
C SER A 115 7.04 -18.94 0.89
N VAL A 116 7.96 -18.52 1.76
CA VAL A 116 8.45 -17.15 1.90
C VAL A 116 9.98 -17.21 1.95
N SER A 117 10.63 -16.25 1.31
CA SER A 117 12.09 -16.13 1.30
C SER A 117 12.54 -14.84 1.98
N ALA A 118 13.58 -14.95 2.81
CA ALA A 118 14.33 -13.81 3.34
C ALA A 118 15.60 -13.61 2.50
N VAL A 119 15.85 -12.37 2.09
CA VAL A 119 16.92 -12.00 1.17
C VAL A 119 17.73 -10.84 1.76
N ASP A 120 19.04 -11.05 1.90
CA ASP A 120 19.95 -10.01 2.37
C ASP A 120 20.31 -9.08 1.21
N ILE A 121 19.98 -7.79 1.34
CA ILE A 121 20.18 -6.80 0.28
C ILE A 121 21.67 -6.59 -0.01
N LYS A 122 22.52 -6.64 1.02
CA LYS A 122 23.95 -6.31 0.91
C LYS A 122 24.72 -7.34 0.09
N THR A 123 24.38 -8.61 0.27
CA THR A 123 25.03 -9.76 -0.39
C THR A 123 24.28 -10.23 -1.63
N GLY A 124 23.01 -9.82 -1.80
CA GLY A 124 22.14 -10.27 -2.88
C GLY A 124 21.79 -11.76 -2.77
N LYS A 125 21.81 -12.34 -1.56
CA LYS A 125 21.59 -13.77 -1.34
C LYS A 125 20.28 -14.04 -0.63
N VAL A 126 19.58 -15.08 -1.07
CA VAL A 126 18.53 -15.71 -0.28
C VAL A 126 19.19 -16.41 0.91
N ILE A 127 18.87 -15.95 2.13
CA ILE A 127 19.46 -16.50 3.36
C ILE A 127 18.58 -17.56 4.01
N ALA A 128 17.27 -17.52 3.77
CA ALA A 128 16.32 -18.50 4.26
C ALA A 128 15.12 -18.61 3.31
N THR A 129 14.57 -19.81 3.21
CA THR A 129 13.25 -20.06 2.63
C THR A 129 12.51 -21.00 3.57
N PHE A 130 11.28 -20.66 3.92
CA PHE A 130 10.49 -21.44 4.87
C PHE A 130 9.03 -21.53 4.44
N ASN A 131 8.35 -22.58 4.89
CA ASN A 131 6.92 -22.83 4.75
C ASN A 131 6.31 -23.09 6.13
N ASN A 132 4.98 -23.11 6.23
CA ASN A 132 4.27 -23.39 7.48
C ASN A 132 3.99 -24.90 7.71
N GLY A 133 4.59 -25.78 6.91
CA GLY A 133 4.37 -27.23 6.98
C GLY A 133 3.00 -27.71 6.47
N LYS A 134 2.11 -26.83 5.99
CA LYS A 134 0.80 -27.21 5.41
C LYS A 134 0.97 -27.56 3.93
N ASP A 135 0.22 -28.55 3.45
CA ASP A 135 0.25 -29.01 2.05
C ASP A 135 -0.18 -27.96 1.02
N LYS A 136 -0.97 -26.96 1.46
CA LYS A 136 -1.48 -25.88 0.63
C LYS A 136 -1.43 -24.57 1.39
N SER A 137 -0.76 -23.59 0.80
CA SER A 137 -0.73 -22.20 1.25
C SER A 137 -0.82 -21.26 0.04
N HIS A 138 -1.45 -20.11 0.19
CA HIS A 138 -1.45 -19.06 -0.82
C HIS A 138 -0.94 -17.76 -0.22
N THR A 139 0.37 -17.71 0.01
CA THR A 139 1.05 -16.50 0.50
C THR A 139 0.87 -15.33 -0.47
N ARG A 140 0.45 -14.18 0.05
CA ARG A 140 0.08 -13.01 -0.73
C ARG A 140 0.90 -11.76 -0.37
N GLU A 141 0.45 -10.96 0.60
CA GLU A 141 1.09 -9.69 0.97
C GLU A 141 2.16 -9.91 2.05
N VAL A 142 3.16 -9.02 2.09
CA VAL A 142 4.20 -8.99 3.13
C VAL A 142 4.09 -7.68 3.89
N LEU A 143 3.93 -7.75 5.20
CA LEU A 143 3.94 -6.60 6.11
C LEU A 143 5.08 -6.75 7.12
N VAL A 144 5.92 -5.72 7.25
CA VAL A 144 7.10 -5.74 8.11
C VAL A 144 6.91 -4.78 9.29
N ASP A 145 7.06 -5.28 10.51
CA ASP A 145 7.24 -4.47 11.71
C ASP A 145 8.72 -4.34 12.04
N GLU A 146 9.32 -3.22 11.65
CA GLU A 146 10.75 -2.97 11.88
C GLU A 146 11.12 -2.69 13.33
N ASP A 147 10.17 -2.33 14.20
CA ASP A 147 10.46 -2.04 15.61
C ASP A 147 10.61 -3.34 16.39
N ASN A 148 9.74 -4.31 16.10
CA ASN A 148 9.79 -5.63 16.72
C ASN A 148 10.54 -6.67 15.88
N ASN A 149 10.99 -6.30 14.68
CA ASN A 149 11.61 -7.18 13.69
C ASN A 149 10.75 -8.42 13.39
N LEU A 150 9.44 -8.19 13.21
CA LEU A 150 8.47 -9.23 12.88
C LEU A 150 7.99 -9.05 11.44
N ILE A 151 7.72 -10.16 10.78
CA ILE A 151 7.18 -10.17 9.42
C ILE A 151 5.88 -10.96 9.40
N TYR A 152 4.86 -10.33 8.84
CA TYR A 152 3.52 -10.87 8.71
C TYR A 152 3.23 -11.18 7.24
N ILE A 153 2.69 -12.36 6.99
CA ILE A 153 2.37 -12.84 5.64
C ILE A 153 0.92 -13.26 5.60
N SER A 154 0.12 -12.66 4.72
CA SER A 154 -1.24 -13.13 4.51
C SER A 154 -1.22 -14.45 3.74
N ASP A 155 -1.86 -15.47 4.30
CA ASP A 155 -2.03 -16.80 3.71
C ASP A 155 -3.51 -17.00 3.36
N VAL A 156 -3.83 -16.78 2.09
CA VAL A 156 -5.20 -16.65 1.60
C VAL A 156 -5.89 -18.01 1.61
N GLY A 157 -7.03 -18.09 2.28
CA GLY A 157 -7.83 -19.31 2.41
C GLY A 157 -9.27 -19.05 2.86
N ASP A 158 -9.98 -20.14 3.17
CA ASP A 158 -11.31 -20.13 3.79
C ASP A 158 -11.37 -21.24 4.87
N PRO A 159 -11.01 -20.93 6.13
CA PRO A 159 -10.51 -19.64 6.61
C PRO A 159 -9.07 -19.33 6.16
N SER A 160 -8.72 -18.05 6.12
CA SER A 160 -7.35 -17.54 5.95
C SER A 160 -6.59 -17.54 7.28
N SER A 161 -5.27 -17.38 7.18
CA SER A 161 -4.37 -17.16 8.32
C SER A 161 -3.31 -16.11 8.00
N ILE A 162 -2.60 -15.64 9.02
CA ILE A 162 -1.45 -14.74 8.86
C ILE A 162 -0.24 -15.37 9.53
N TRP A 163 0.82 -15.66 8.76
CA TRP A 163 2.05 -16.19 9.33
C TRP A 163 2.80 -15.09 10.05
N VAL A 164 3.44 -15.44 11.17
CA VAL A 164 4.34 -14.57 11.91
C VAL A 164 5.74 -15.16 11.83
N ILE A 165 6.70 -14.34 11.41
CA ILE A 165 8.10 -14.72 11.20
C ILE A 165 8.98 -13.83 12.08
N ASP A 166 9.96 -14.43 12.75
CA ASP A 166 11.00 -13.71 13.45
C ASP A 166 12.07 -13.27 12.45
N GLY A 167 12.20 -11.95 12.23
CA GLY A 167 13.21 -11.39 11.36
C GLY A 167 14.63 -11.42 11.94
N LYS A 168 14.81 -11.70 13.24
CA LYS A 168 16.13 -11.83 13.86
C LYS A 168 16.78 -13.14 13.48
N THR A 169 16.02 -14.22 13.51
CA THR A 169 16.46 -15.58 13.17
C THR A 169 16.09 -15.98 11.75
N ASN A 170 15.19 -15.24 11.10
CA ASN A 170 14.58 -15.57 9.80
C ASN A 170 13.86 -16.93 9.81
N THR A 171 13.08 -17.17 10.86
CA THR A 171 12.32 -18.42 11.04
C THR A 171 10.83 -18.16 11.23
N TYR A 172 10.00 -19.05 10.69
CA TYR A 172 8.58 -19.09 11.01
C TYR A 172 8.37 -19.31 12.51
N LEU A 173 7.48 -18.53 13.12
CA LEU A 173 7.11 -18.66 14.54
C LEU A 173 5.80 -19.44 14.70
N HIS A 174 4.72 -18.87 14.18
CA HIS A 174 3.36 -19.40 14.29
C HIS A 174 2.45 -18.70 13.28
N SER A 175 1.16 -19.04 13.26
CA SER A 175 0.15 -18.35 12.47
C SER A 175 -0.97 -17.81 13.37
N ILE A 176 -1.48 -16.63 13.02
CA ILE A 176 -2.75 -16.11 13.51
C ILE A 176 -3.83 -16.75 12.64
N GLU A 177 -4.60 -17.67 13.21
CA GLU A 177 -5.59 -18.47 12.49
C GLU A 177 -6.97 -17.79 12.47
N ASN A 178 -7.85 -18.21 11.55
CA ASN A 178 -9.24 -17.74 11.44
C ASN A 178 -9.36 -16.23 11.19
N THR A 179 -8.53 -15.67 10.32
CA THR A 179 -8.53 -14.21 10.04
C THR A 179 -9.66 -13.77 9.11
N GLY A 180 -10.48 -14.70 8.65
CA GLY A 180 -11.63 -14.47 7.77
C GLY A 180 -11.47 -15.17 6.44
N LYS A 181 -12.29 -14.79 5.46
CA LYS A 181 -12.31 -15.41 4.13
C LYS A 181 -11.54 -14.55 3.13
N THR A 182 -10.55 -15.18 2.49
CA THR A 182 -9.71 -14.53 1.49
C THR A 182 -9.06 -13.25 2.04
N THR A 183 -8.39 -13.37 3.19
CA THR A 183 -7.63 -12.28 3.81
C THR A 183 -6.43 -11.90 2.94
N THR A 184 -6.29 -10.63 2.57
CA THR A 184 -5.21 -10.16 1.67
C THR A 184 -4.37 -9.04 2.28
N GLY A 185 -4.83 -7.79 2.18
CA GLY A 185 -4.12 -6.60 2.64
C GLY A 185 -4.03 -6.54 4.15
N MET A 186 -2.92 -5.98 4.65
CA MET A 186 -2.64 -5.82 6.06
C MET A 186 -1.97 -4.46 6.32
N VAL A 187 -2.33 -3.77 7.39
CA VAL A 187 -1.56 -2.63 7.92
C VAL A 187 -1.59 -2.65 9.46
N LEU A 188 -0.50 -2.24 10.09
CA LEU A 188 -0.46 -2.01 11.53
C LEU A 188 -1.07 -0.65 11.87
N ASN A 189 -1.65 -0.53 13.07
CA ASN A 189 -1.89 0.79 13.65
C ASN A 189 -0.60 1.41 14.18
N ASP A 190 -0.63 2.70 14.53
CA ASP A 190 0.55 3.45 14.99
C ASP A 190 1.23 2.84 16.22
N ARG A 191 0.45 2.24 17.13
CA ARG A 191 0.97 1.59 18.34
C ARG A 191 1.48 0.17 18.09
N LYS A 192 1.21 -0.40 16.91
CA LYS A 192 1.56 -1.77 16.50
C LYS A 192 1.05 -2.85 17.45
N ASP A 193 -0.02 -2.56 18.17
CA ASP A 193 -0.75 -3.52 18.99
C ASP A 193 -1.94 -4.13 18.24
N LYS A 194 -2.32 -3.53 17.09
CA LYS A 194 -3.42 -4.00 16.25
C LYS A 194 -3.03 -4.02 14.77
N MET A 195 -3.67 -4.92 14.04
CA MET A 195 -3.56 -5.03 12.59
C MET A 195 -4.94 -4.92 11.95
N TYR A 196 -5.08 -4.05 10.96
CA TYR A 196 -6.25 -4.01 10.09
C TYR A 196 -6.00 -4.89 8.87
N ILE A 197 -6.99 -5.68 8.50
CA ILE A 197 -6.90 -6.61 7.37
C ILE A 197 -8.12 -6.51 6.46
N THR A 198 -7.95 -6.76 5.17
CA THR A 198 -9.08 -6.88 4.23
C THR A 198 -9.49 -8.34 4.07
N ASN A 199 -10.79 -8.63 4.23
CA ASN A 199 -11.38 -9.92 3.92
C ASN A 199 -12.17 -9.82 2.62
N MET A 200 -11.51 -10.14 1.50
CA MET A 200 -12.07 -9.96 0.17
C MET A 200 -13.33 -10.82 -0.05
N GLY A 201 -13.39 -12.00 0.58
CA GLY A 201 -14.50 -12.93 0.41
C GLY A 201 -15.77 -12.55 1.17
N THR A 202 -15.68 -11.63 2.14
CA THR A 202 -16.83 -11.12 2.92
C THR A 202 -17.05 -9.62 2.77
N ASN A 203 -16.21 -8.91 2.00
CA ASN A 203 -16.25 -7.45 1.82
C ASN A 203 -16.08 -6.65 3.13
N GLU A 204 -15.25 -7.16 4.04
CA GLU A 204 -15.03 -6.56 5.36
C GLU A 204 -13.58 -6.09 5.54
N VAL A 205 -13.42 -5.16 6.48
CA VAL A 205 -12.16 -4.92 7.17
C VAL A 205 -12.28 -5.50 8.57
N ALA A 206 -11.29 -6.27 9.00
CA ALA A 206 -11.23 -6.83 10.35
C ALA A 206 -10.04 -6.27 11.13
N VAL A 207 -10.18 -6.23 12.45
CA VAL A 207 -9.15 -5.79 13.39
C VAL A 207 -8.66 -7.00 14.17
N ILE A 208 -7.35 -7.26 14.10
CA ILE A 208 -6.68 -8.29 14.88
C ILE A 208 -5.96 -7.63 16.05
N ASP A 209 -6.17 -8.15 17.25
CA ASP A 209 -5.33 -7.83 18.42
C ASP A 209 -4.08 -8.70 18.40
N LEU A 210 -2.91 -8.06 18.32
CA LEU A 210 -1.63 -8.74 18.18
C LEU A 210 -1.11 -9.31 19.49
N LYS A 211 -1.75 -9.01 20.63
CA LYS A 211 -1.41 -9.65 21.91
C LYS A 211 -2.09 -11.01 22.07
N SER A 212 -3.36 -11.10 21.70
CA SER A 212 -4.18 -12.31 21.81
C SER A 212 -4.20 -13.15 20.53
N HIS A 213 -3.72 -12.61 19.41
CA HIS A 213 -3.73 -13.22 18.07
C HIS A 213 -5.14 -13.59 17.63
N LYS A 214 -6.11 -12.69 17.83
CA LYS A 214 -7.52 -12.93 17.49
C LYS A 214 -8.12 -11.72 16.79
N VAL A 215 -9.06 -12.01 15.90
CA VAL A 215 -9.96 -10.99 15.35
C VAL A 215 -10.84 -10.47 16.49
N GLU A 216 -10.75 -9.18 16.81
CA GLU A 216 -11.57 -8.51 17.81
C GLU A 216 -12.94 -8.11 17.26
N LYS A 217 -12.95 -7.59 16.03
CA LYS A 217 -14.13 -7.05 15.36
C LYS A 217 -13.91 -6.96 13.86
N SER A 218 -15.01 -6.95 13.11
CA SER A 218 -15.06 -6.61 11.69
C SER A 218 -16.09 -5.51 11.42
N PHE A 219 -15.94 -4.84 10.30
CA PHE A 219 -16.89 -3.86 9.79
C PHE A 219 -16.89 -3.86 8.26
N PRO A 220 -17.96 -3.37 7.61
CA PRO A 220 -18.01 -3.27 6.15
C PRO A 220 -16.85 -2.44 5.61
N SER A 221 -16.23 -2.91 4.54
CA SER A 221 -15.18 -2.15 3.81
C SER A 221 -15.73 -0.92 3.07
N GLY A 222 -17.06 -0.82 2.94
CA GLY A 222 -17.75 0.22 2.17
C GLY A 222 -17.71 0.03 0.65
N GLY A 223 -17.20 -1.12 0.17
CA GLY A 223 -17.20 -1.51 -1.23
C GLY A 223 -17.11 -3.04 -1.41
N GLU A 224 -16.89 -3.48 -2.63
CA GLU A 224 -16.78 -4.90 -3.00
C GLU A 224 -15.36 -5.28 -3.40
N SER A 225 -14.96 -6.50 -3.01
CA SER A 225 -13.62 -7.04 -3.19
C SER A 225 -12.53 -6.10 -2.63
N PRO A 226 -12.52 -5.80 -1.31
CA PRO A 226 -11.43 -5.07 -0.69
C PRO A 226 -10.14 -5.89 -0.78
N VAL A 227 -9.12 -5.35 -1.46
CA VAL A 227 -7.86 -6.09 -1.70
C VAL A 227 -6.74 -5.62 -0.80
N ASN A 228 -6.56 -4.30 -0.68
CA ASN A 228 -5.48 -3.70 0.09
C ASN A 228 -5.98 -2.48 0.87
N LEU A 229 -5.24 -2.12 1.91
CA LEU A 229 -5.52 -0.96 2.75
C LEU A 229 -4.23 -0.31 3.24
N VAL A 230 -4.32 0.98 3.58
CA VAL A 230 -3.31 1.74 4.32
C VAL A 230 -4.00 2.58 5.40
N ALA A 231 -3.25 3.08 6.38
CA ALA A 231 -3.80 3.90 7.45
C ALA A 231 -2.94 5.13 7.72
N ASP A 232 -3.56 6.21 8.20
CA ASP A 232 -2.88 7.44 8.64
C ASP A 232 -2.86 7.64 10.17
N GLY A 233 -3.40 6.65 10.91
CA GLY A 233 -3.57 6.66 12.36
C GLY A 233 -5.01 6.90 12.80
N ASN A 234 -5.74 7.80 12.12
CA ASN A 234 -7.15 8.10 12.41
C ASN A 234 -8.11 7.48 11.41
N HIS A 235 -7.64 7.20 10.20
CA HIS A 235 -8.41 6.68 9.10
C HIS A 235 -7.76 5.43 8.51
N ILE A 236 -8.61 4.57 7.93
CA ILE A 236 -8.21 3.43 7.11
C ILE A 236 -8.71 3.69 5.70
N PHE A 237 -7.82 3.61 4.72
CA PHE A 237 -8.12 3.75 3.31
C PHE A 237 -8.13 2.37 2.66
N VAL A 238 -9.24 1.98 2.05
CA VAL A 238 -9.46 0.62 1.54
C VAL A 238 -9.69 0.65 0.05
N ALA A 239 -8.88 -0.09 -0.72
CA ALA A 239 -9.05 -0.26 -2.16
C ALA A 239 -10.03 -1.40 -2.47
N ASN A 240 -11.19 -1.04 -3.02
CA ASN A 240 -12.27 -1.96 -3.36
C ASN A 240 -12.24 -2.26 -4.86
N GLN A 241 -11.61 -3.37 -5.23
CA GLN A 241 -11.25 -3.65 -6.62
C GLN A 241 -12.46 -3.77 -7.54
N LYS A 242 -13.52 -4.41 -7.07
CA LYS A 242 -14.72 -4.62 -7.88
C LYS A 242 -15.56 -3.34 -7.98
N SER A 243 -15.57 -2.52 -6.92
CA SER A 243 -16.30 -1.25 -6.91
C SER A 243 -15.58 -0.11 -7.63
N GLY A 244 -14.26 -0.19 -7.81
CA GLY A 244 -13.47 0.90 -8.41
C GLY A 244 -13.36 2.13 -7.52
N THR A 245 -13.32 1.92 -6.20
CA THR A 245 -13.30 3.00 -5.19
C THR A 245 -12.20 2.82 -4.16
N ILE A 246 -11.79 3.94 -3.57
CA ILE A 246 -11.16 3.98 -2.25
C ILE A 246 -12.19 4.40 -1.21
N THR A 247 -12.41 3.57 -0.19
CA THR A 247 -13.23 3.94 0.97
C THR A 247 -12.35 4.52 2.07
N VAL A 248 -12.80 5.60 2.71
CA VAL A 248 -12.24 6.14 3.94
C VAL A 248 -13.10 5.68 5.11
N LEU A 249 -12.48 4.98 6.06
CA LEU A 249 -13.11 4.53 7.30
C LEU A 249 -12.49 5.27 8.49
N ASP A 250 -13.30 5.60 9.49
CA ASP A 250 -12.79 5.99 10.81
C ASP A 250 -12.12 4.77 11.48
N ALA A 251 -10.85 4.88 11.84
CA ALA A 251 -10.04 3.74 12.31
C ALA A 251 -10.50 3.19 13.68
N ALA A 252 -11.16 4.03 14.50
CA ALA A 252 -11.62 3.66 15.83
C ALA A 252 -12.95 2.91 15.78
N SER A 253 -13.93 3.45 15.06
CA SER A 253 -15.31 2.97 14.99
C SER A 253 -15.59 2.05 13.79
N GLY A 254 -14.80 2.15 12.72
CA GLY A 254 -15.05 1.46 11.46
C GLY A 254 -16.13 2.10 10.59
N GLN A 255 -16.61 3.31 10.95
CA GLN A 255 -17.63 4.01 10.16
C GLN A 255 -17.09 4.47 8.81
N VAL A 256 -17.90 4.30 7.76
CA VAL A 256 -17.60 4.83 6.43
C VAL A 256 -17.77 6.35 6.43
N LEU A 257 -16.67 7.07 6.22
CA LEU A 257 -16.64 8.53 6.13
C LEU A 257 -16.82 9.01 4.70
N LYS A 258 -16.23 8.30 3.73
CA LYS A 258 -16.28 8.65 2.32
C LYS A 258 -16.05 7.43 1.44
N SER A 259 -16.70 7.40 0.27
CA SER A 259 -16.33 6.51 -0.84
C SER A 259 -15.91 7.39 -2.01
N ILE A 260 -14.69 7.18 -2.51
CA ILE A 260 -14.03 8.02 -3.51
C ILE A 260 -13.88 7.19 -4.79
N PRO A 261 -14.53 7.57 -5.90
CA PRO A 261 -14.28 6.94 -7.19
C PRO A 261 -12.83 7.17 -7.65
N THR A 262 -12.16 6.12 -8.12
CA THR A 262 -10.80 6.22 -8.68
C THR A 262 -10.74 5.69 -10.11
N GLY A 263 -11.26 4.49 -10.30
CA GLY A 263 -11.26 3.77 -11.57
C GLY A 263 -11.43 2.27 -11.33
N ASP A 264 -12.00 1.57 -12.31
CA ASP A 264 -12.22 0.13 -12.22
C ASP A 264 -10.93 -0.62 -11.88
N GLY A 265 -11.02 -1.54 -10.92
CA GLY A 265 -9.88 -2.36 -10.55
C GLY A 265 -8.92 -1.76 -9.55
N ALA A 266 -9.36 -0.82 -8.70
CA ALA A 266 -8.56 -0.28 -7.60
C ALA A 266 -7.96 -1.42 -6.74
N ILE A 267 -6.64 -1.63 -6.83
CA ILE A 267 -6.00 -2.82 -6.23
C ILE A 267 -4.80 -2.46 -5.35
N GLY A 268 -3.90 -1.62 -5.85
CA GLY A 268 -2.71 -1.17 -5.12
C GLY A 268 -2.98 0.19 -4.50
N ILE A 269 -2.64 0.37 -3.23
CA ILE A 269 -2.82 1.64 -2.52
C ILE A 269 -1.56 1.99 -1.73
N SER A 270 -1.22 3.28 -1.71
CA SER A 270 -0.13 3.83 -0.88
C SER A 270 -0.52 5.20 -0.34
N TYR A 271 -0.11 5.49 0.90
CA TYR A 271 -0.31 6.78 1.54
C TYR A 271 1.05 7.48 1.73
N ASP A 272 1.19 8.66 1.15
CA ASP A 272 2.30 9.56 1.39
C ASP A 272 1.95 10.53 2.52
N LYS A 273 2.47 10.23 3.71
CA LYS A 273 2.27 11.07 4.90
C LYS A 273 2.86 12.47 4.74
N LYS A 274 3.91 12.65 3.93
CA LYS A 274 4.62 13.93 3.80
C LYS A 274 3.81 14.92 2.97
N SER A 275 3.26 14.49 1.83
CA SER A 275 2.39 15.33 1.00
C SER A 275 0.91 15.21 1.32
N ASN A 276 0.55 14.31 2.25
CA ASN A 276 -0.80 13.94 2.63
C ASN A 276 -1.64 13.51 1.42
N ARG A 277 -1.10 12.58 0.63
CA ARG A 277 -1.72 12.07 -0.60
C ARG A 277 -1.90 10.56 -0.57
N ILE A 278 -2.94 10.09 -1.22
CA ILE A 278 -3.20 8.66 -1.44
C ILE A 278 -3.09 8.39 -2.94
N TYR A 279 -2.44 7.28 -3.28
CA TYR A 279 -2.29 6.80 -4.65
C TYR A 279 -3.05 5.49 -4.81
N SER A 280 -3.91 5.38 -5.81
CA SER A 280 -4.68 4.17 -6.14
C SER A 280 -4.30 3.67 -7.54
N ALA A 281 -3.72 2.48 -7.63
CA ALA A 281 -3.48 1.80 -8.89
C ALA A 281 -4.77 1.11 -9.36
N ASN A 282 -5.34 1.57 -10.48
CA ASN A 282 -6.60 1.09 -11.03
C ASN A 282 -6.31 0.12 -12.19
N ARG A 283 -6.36 -1.17 -11.87
CA ARG A 283 -5.83 -2.21 -12.74
C ARG A 283 -6.58 -2.33 -14.07
N GLN A 284 -7.91 -2.18 -14.08
CA GLN A 284 -8.70 -2.39 -15.28
C GLN A 284 -8.73 -1.15 -16.18
N THR A 285 -8.67 0.05 -15.61
CA THR A 285 -8.63 1.30 -16.40
C THR A 285 -7.24 1.64 -16.93
N GLY A 286 -6.18 1.08 -16.35
CA GLY A 286 -4.80 1.40 -16.76
C GLY A 286 -4.29 2.73 -16.17
N THR A 287 -4.94 3.23 -15.13
CA THR A 287 -4.65 4.54 -14.52
C THR A 287 -4.18 4.43 -13.07
N THR A 288 -3.59 5.50 -12.57
CA THR A 288 -3.33 5.71 -11.14
C THR A 288 -3.97 7.02 -10.70
N THR A 289 -4.88 6.95 -9.74
CA THR A 289 -5.54 8.13 -9.16
C THR A 289 -4.74 8.68 -8.00
N VAL A 290 -4.56 10.00 -7.95
CA VAL A 290 -3.96 10.73 -6.83
C VAL A 290 -5.07 11.45 -6.08
N ILE A 291 -5.13 11.28 -4.77
CA ILE A 291 -6.19 11.80 -3.90
C ILE A 291 -5.55 12.65 -2.80
N ASP A 292 -6.14 13.80 -2.49
CA ASP A 292 -5.81 14.60 -1.31
C ASP A 292 -6.42 13.95 -0.06
N ALA A 293 -5.61 13.55 0.90
CA ALA A 293 -6.09 12.88 2.10
C ALA A 293 -6.71 13.83 3.14
N ALA A 294 -6.59 15.16 2.98
CA ALA A 294 -7.19 16.13 3.89
C ALA A 294 -8.68 16.36 3.60
N ASN A 295 -9.07 16.35 2.32
CA ASN A 295 -10.44 16.67 1.87
C ASN A 295 -11.04 15.59 0.96
N TYR A 296 -10.29 14.52 0.66
CA TYR A 296 -10.69 13.40 -0.17
C TYR A 296 -11.02 13.75 -1.62
N ALA A 297 -10.49 14.87 -2.13
CA ALA A 297 -10.61 15.25 -3.52
C ALA A 297 -9.65 14.45 -4.41
N VAL A 298 -10.14 14.01 -5.57
CA VAL A 298 -9.28 13.48 -6.63
C VAL A 298 -8.50 14.63 -7.24
N LEU A 299 -7.17 14.57 -7.14
CA LEU A 299 -6.24 15.56 -7.67
C LEU A 299 -5.85 15.27 -9.12
N ALA A 300 -5.73 13.99 -9.48
CA ALA A 300 -5.38 13.55 -10.82
C ALA A 300 -5.81 12.09 -11.05
N ASP A 301 -6.07 11.73 -12.30
CA ASP A 301 -6.15 10.34 -12.76
C ASP A 301 -5.18 10.17 -13.94
N LEU A 302 -4.10 9.43 -13.70
CA LEU A 302 -2.92 9.44 -14.57
C LEU A 302 -2.80 8.12 -15.35
N PRO A 303 -2.66 8.14 -16.68
CA PRO A 303 -2.45 6.92 -17.45
C PRO A 303 -1.03 6.37 -17.19
N THR A 304 -0.91 5.27 -16.46
CA THR A 304 0.40 4.74 -16.02
C THR A 304 0.83 3.48 -16.74
N GLY A 305 -0.09 2.68 -17.27
CA GLY A 305 0.28 1.47 -18.03
C GLY A 305 -0.90 0.51 -18.21
N SER A 306 -0.61 -0.70 -18.70
CA SER A 306 -1.65 -1.64 -19.12
C SER A 306 -2.48 -2.22 -17.96
N HIS A 307 -1.83 -2.63 -16.86
CA HIS A 307 -2.50 -3.13 -15.66
C HIS A 307 -1.75 -2.70 -14.40
N PRO A 308 -1.90 -1.45 -13.94
CA PRO A 308 -1.37 -0.99 -12.66
C PRO A 308 -1.73 -1.98 -11.55
N ASN A 309 -0.73 -2.45 -10.80
CA ASN A 309 -0.87 -3.54 -9.85
C ASN A 309 -0.41 -3.18 -8.44
N ASN A 310 0.69 -2.42 -8.34
CA ASN A 310 1.25 -1.97 -7.08
C ASN A 310 1.71 -0.53 -7.22
N VAL A 311 1.62 0.26 -6.15
CA VAL A 311 2.15 1.61 -6.08
C VAL A 311 2.89 1.77 -4.76
N LYS A 312 4.09 2.38 -4.79
CA LYS A 312 4.86 2.77 -3.61
C LYS A 312 5.35 4.19 -3.73
N VAL A 313 5.37 4.91 -2.62
CA VAL A 313 5.90 6.27 -2.56
C VAL A 313 7.23 6.28 -1.81
N SER A 314 8.21 7.03 -2.31
CA SER A 314 9.42 7.36 -1.55
C SER A 314 9.08 8.43 -0.51
N PRO A 315 9.15 8.16 0.81
CA PRO A 315 8.85 9.17 1.82
C PRO A 315 9.88 10.32 1.83
N GLN A 316 11.09 10.08 1.30
CA GLN A 316 12.13 11.10 1.18
C GLN A 316 11.75 12.15 0.12
N THR A 317 11.32 11.69 -1.06
CA THR A 317 11.15 12.54 -2.24
C THR A 317 9.70 12.87 -2.59
N GLY A 318 8.73 12.09 -2.09
CA GLY A 318 7.33 12.15 -2.52
C GLY A 318 7.08 11.56 -3.92
N ALA A 319 8.09 10.96 -4.55
CA ALA A 319 7.95 10.30 -5.84
C ALA A 319 7.16 9.00 -5.69
N ALA A 320 6.18 8.77 -6.56
CA ALA A 320 5.43 7.52 -6.60
C ALA A 320 5.87 6.64 -7.77
N TYR A 321 5.98 5.33 -7.50
CA TYR A 321 6.41 4.29 -8.43
C TYR A 321 5.28 3.28 -8.62
N VAL A 322 4.76 3.20 -9.83
CA VAL A 322 3.64 2.32 -10.20
C VAL A 322 4.17 1.14 -11.00
N ILE A 323 3.90 -0.07 -10.52
CA ILE A 323 4.22 -1.33 -11.21
C ILE A 323 3.03 -1.72 -12.06
N ASN A 324 3.23 -1.75 -13.38
CA ASN A 324 2.21 -2.15 -14.35
C ASN A 324 2.50 -3.54 -14.86
N LYS A 325 1.52 -4.44 -14.79
CA LYS A 325 1.63 -5.78 -15.35
C LYS A 325 1.29 -5.77 -16.83
N ALA A 326 1.91 -6.68 -17.56
CA ALA A 326 1.48 -6.96 -18.92
C ALA A 326 0.05 -7.50 -18.96
N LYS A 327 -0.65 -7.20 -20.06
CA LYS A 327 -1.91 -7.87 -20.43
C LYS A 327 -1.66 -9.36 -20.49
N GLY A 328 -2.30 -10.08 -19.57
CA GLY A 328 -2.22 -11.53 -19.51
C GLY A 328 -3.24 -12.19 -20.43
N GLY A 329 -2.83 -13.31 -21.02
CA GLY A 329 -3.66 -14.31 -21.68
C GLY A 329 -2.83 -15.57 -21.87
N ARG A 330 -3.43 -16.77 -21.72
CA ARG A 330 -2.76 -17.98 -22.21
C ARG A 330 -2.71 -17.85 -23.73
N PRO A 331 -1.58 -18.14 -24.40
CA PRO A 331 -1.63 -18.43 -25.83
C PRO A 331 -2.70 -19.50 -26.03
N VAL A 332 -3.72 -19.18 -26.83
CA VAL A 332 -4.73 -20.15 -27.22
C VAL A 332 -4.12 -20.90 -28.40
N GLU A 333 -4.10 -22.21 -28.33
CA GLU A 333 -3.57 -23.04 -29.41
C GLU A 333 -4.26 -22.72 -30.74
N GLY A 334 -3.50 -22.51 -31.80
CA GLY A 334 -4.00 -22.10 -33.11
C GLY A 334 -4.35 -20.62 -33.25
N GLN A 335 -4.21 -19.79 -32.20
CA GLN A 335 -4.38 -18.35 -32.29
C GLN A 335 -3.03 -17.63 -32.43
N PRO A 336 -2.97 -16.52 -33.19
CA PRO A 336 -1.79 -15.66 -33.23
C PRO A 336 -1.41 -15.22 -31.82
N THR A 337 -0.11 -15.19 -31.53
CA THR A 337 0.36 -14.57 -30.29
C THR A 337 0.00 -13.08 -30.36
N PRO A 338 -0.68 -12.51 -29.35
CA PRO A 338 -0.97 -11.08 -29.32
C PRO A 338 0.33 -10.26 -29.46
N PRO A 339 0.25 -9.04 -30.02
CA PRO A 339 1.39 -8.13 -30.03
C PRO A 339 1.95 -7.93 -28.62
N ALA A 340 3.28 -7.72 -28.52
CA ALA A 340 3.91 -7.45 -27.25
C ALA A 340 3.29 -6.19 -26.59
N ASP A 341 2.87 -6.33 -25.34
CA ASP A 341 2.32 -5.22 -24.56
C ASP A 341 3.46 -4.33 -24.04
N THR A 342 3.79 -3.28 -24.78
CA THR A 342 4.88 -2.35 -24.44
C THR A 342 4.59 -1.49 -23.21
N ASN A 343 3.33 -1.42 -22.77
CA ASN A 343 2.91 -0.70 -21.56
C ASN A 343 2.75 -1.64 -20.36
N GLY A 344 3.15 -2.90 -20.54
CA GLY A 344 3.11 -3.99 -19.59
C GLY A 344 4.49 -4.35 -19.06
N ASP A 345 4.52 -4.88 -17.84
CA ASP A 345 5.73 -5.23 -17.10
C ASP A 345 6.73 -4.04 -16.99
N THR A 346 6.15 -2.87 -16.68
CA THR A 346 6.86 -1.60 -16.53
C THR A 346 6.79 -1.08 -15.10
N ILE A 347 7.72 -0.18 -14.78
CA ILE A 347 7.66 0.74 -13.63
C ILE A 347 7.47 2.16 -14.16
N THR A 348 6.58 2.91 -13.53
CA THR A 348 6.24 4.29 -13.93
C THR A 348 6.44 5.24 -12.77
N LEU A 349 7.17 6.33 -13.01
CA LEU A 349 7.45 7.39 -12.05
C LEU A 349 6.43 8.54 -12.19
N ILE A 350 5.86 8.96 -11.05
CA ILE A 350 4.96 10.11 -10.91
C ILE A 350 5.60 11.15 -9.99
N ARG A 351 5.54 12.44 -10.36
CA ARG A 351 5.98 13.60 -9.57
C ARG A 351 5.15 14.85 -9.78
#